data_AF-A0A2T5DWK6-F1
#
_entry.id   AF-A0A2T5DWK6-F1
#
_cell.length_a   1.000
_cell.length_b   1.000
_cell.length_c   1.000
_cell.angle_alpha   90.00
_cell.angle_beta   90.00
_cell.angle_gamma   90.00
#
_symmetry.space_group_name_H-M   'P 1'
#
loop_
_entity.id
_entity.type
_entity.pdbx_description
1 polymer ?
#
loop_
_entity_poly.entity_id
_entity_poly.type
_entity_poly.pdbx_seq_one_letter_code
_entity_poly.pdbx_strand_id
1 'polypeptide(L)'
;MHTMKITLTPQQKLQLEQMHDIKRDSRTCDRIKAVLLASEGWSQAMISQALRIHESTVARHLSDYVLSEKLKPENGGSQSKLSAIQTMHLIEHLAEKTYSHPHQIVAYVKEIFGLDYTVSGMNKWLHHNGFSYKQPKGVPHKFDEAKQQAFIEAYEELKASCGKDESIVFIDAVHPTLSTKVSHGWIRTGQDKVIETTGNRSRLNIIGALNLSDIGATIVHDYESINSESIVRFFCKLRESYPLAHKLHIILDGAGYHRSDLVKDAAFVLNIELHYLPPYSPNLNPIERLWKVMNEKSRNN
;
A
#
# COMPACT_ATOMS: atom_id res chain seq x y z
N MET A 1 65.90 8.92 -5.21
CA MET A 1 64.63 8.55 -4.55
C MET A 1 64.29 9.61 -3.52
N HIS A 2 63.29 10.45 -3.78
CA HIS A 2 62.81 11.44 -2.82
C HIS A 2 61.82 10.76 -1.88
N THR A 3 62.22 10.51 -0.63
CA THR A 3 61.33 9.99 0.40
C THR A 3 60.50 11.16 0.94
N MET A 4 59.22 11.24 0.59
CA MET A 4 58.30 12.16 1.27
C MET A 4 58.18 11.73 2.73
N LYS A 5 58.77 12.48 3.65
CA LYS A 5 58.65 12.24 5.10
C LYS A 5 57.38 12.90 5.60
N ILE A 6 56.41 12.10 6.01
CA ILE A 6 55.23 12.56 6.75
C ILE A 6 55.55 12.46 8.23
N THR A 7 55.36 13.54 8.98
CA THR A 7 55.49 13.52 10.44
C THR A 7 54.09 13.62 11.05
N LEU A 8 53.67 12.57 11.75
CA LEU A 8 52.39 12.53 12.46
C LEU A 8 52.64 12.70 13.96
N THR A 9 51.77 13.46 14.62
CA THR A 9 51.70 13.46 16.08
C THR A 9 51.13 12.13 16.61
N PRO A 10 51.42 11.74 17.86
CA PRO A 10 50.83 10.55 18.46
C PRO A 10 49.29 10.53 18.42
N GLN A 11 48.66 11.70 18.56
CA GLN A 11 47.22 11.86 18.48
C GLN A 11 46.67 11.63 17.05
N GLN A 12 47.34 12.17 16.02
CA GLN A 12 46.95 11.94 14.62
C GLN A 12 47.12 10.46 14.24
N LYS A 13 48.19 9.81 14.71
CA LYS A 13 48.40 8.37 14.48
C LYS A 13 47.27 7.54 15.06
N LEU A 14 46.89 7.79 16.32
CA LEU A 14 45.79 7.11 16.98
C LEU A 14 44.45 7.33 16.25
N GLN A 15 44.20 8.56 15.79
CA GLN A 15 42.98 8.88 15.03
C GLN A 15 42.91 8.13 13.70
N LEU A 16 44.03 8.01 12.97
CA LEU A 16 44.10 7.24 11.73
C LEU A 16 43.89 5.74 11.96
N GLU A 17 44.46 5.18 13.03
CA GLU A 17 44.25 3.78 13.43
C GLU A 17 42.78 3.51 13.76
N GLN A 18 42.15 4.37 14.59
CA GLN A 18 40.72 4.27 14.89
C GLN A 18 39.85 4.38 13.63
N MET A 19 40.19 5.30 12.72
CA MET A 19 39.48 5.44 11.44
C MET A 19 39.62 4.21 10.56
N HIS A 20 40.80 3.58 10.54
CA HIS A 20 41.04 2.35 9.80
C HIS A 20 40.18 1.19 10.32
N ASP A 21 40.04 1.05 11.63
CA ASP A 21 39.27 -0.03 12.25
C ASP A 21 37.76 0.10 12.03
N ILE A 22 37.26 1.33 11.93
CA ILE A 22 35.83 1.61 11.73
C ILE A 22 35.44 1.55 10.24
N LYS A 23 36.33 1.99 9.33
CA LYS A 23 36.00 2.10 7.90
C LYS A 23 36.10 0.73 7.19
N ARG A 24 35.17 0.52 6.25
CA ARG A 24 35.11 -0.70 5.42
C ARG A 24 35.38 -0.46 3.94
N ASP A 25 35.49 0.81 3.53
CA ASP A 25 35.85 1.17 2.15
C ASP A 25 37.35 0.95 1.94
N SER A 26 37.70 -0.02 1.10
CA SER A 26 39.09 -0.43 0.86
C SER A 26 39.97 0.73 0.41
N ARG A 27 39.44 1.63 -0.42
CA ARG A 27 40.17 2.80 -0.94
C ARG A 27 40.54 3.79 0.16
N THR A 28 39.62 4.03 1.10
CA THR A 28 39.87 4.86 2.28
C THR A 28 40.89 4.19 3.20
N CYS A 29 40.76 2.86 3.43
CA CYS A 29 41.69 2.11 4.25
C CYS A 29 43.12 2.11 3.67
N ASP A 30 43.28 1.95 2.36
CA ASP A 30 44.60 1.94 1.71
C ASP A 30 45.28 3.31 1.77
N ARG A 31 44.52 4.41 1.68
CA ARG A 31 45.04 5.77 1.89
C ARG A 31 45.52 5.97 3.32
N ILE A 32 44.76 5.49 4.31
CA ILE A 32 45.15 5.56 5.73
C ILE A 32 46.44 4.77 5.97
N LYS A 33 46.52 3.52 5.49
CA LYS A 33 47.72 2.69 5.62
C LYS A 33 48.93 3.32 4.96
N ALA A 34 48.78 3.92 3.78
CA ALA A 34 49.88 4.59 3.10
C ALA A 34 50.48 5.73 3.94
N VAL A 35 49.63 6.55 4.57
CA VAL A 35 50.04 7.66 5.44
C VAL A 35 50.72 7.16 6.71
N LEU A 36 50.14 6.14 7.37
CA LEU A 36 50.72 5.52 8.56
C LEU A 36 52.10 4.92 8.26
N LEU A 37 52.22 4.09 7.23
CA LEU A 37 53.49 3.45 6.85
C LEU A 37 54.55 4.48 6.43
N ALA A 38 54.16 5.55 5.74
CA ALA A 38 55.08 6.63 5.41
C ALA A 38 55.59 7.37 6.65
N SER A 39 54.74 7.56 7.67
CA SER A 39 55.16 8.14 8.95
C SER A 39 56.08 7.22 9.77
N GLU A 40 56.00 5.91 9.53
CA GLU A 40 56.86 4.88 10.12
C GLU A 40 58.17 4.67 9.35
N GLY A 41 58.41 5.48 8.31
CA GLY A 41 59.67 5.48 7.56
C GLY A 41 59.72 4.52 6.37
N TRP A 42 58.60 3.93 5.96
CA TRP A 42 58.55 3.09 4.76
C TRP A 42 58.71 3.94 3.50
N SER A 43 59.49 3.44 2.54
CA SER A 43 59.62 4.08 1.22
C SER A 43 58.34 3.88 0.37
N GLN A 44 58.12 4.77 -0.61
CA GLN A 44 56.97 4.64 -1.53
C GLN A 44 56.92 3.29 -2.23
N ALA A 45 58.09 2.75 -2.62
CA ALA A 45 58.21 1.41 -3.20
C ALA A 45 57.80 0.29 -2.23
N MET A 46 58.18 0.38 -0.94
CA MET A 46 57.77 -0.60 0.08
C MET A 46 56.27 -0.55 0.34
N ILE A 47 55.68 0.65 0.40
CA ILE A 47 54.24 0.84 0.59
C ILE A 47 53.47 0.32 -0.62
N SER A 48 53.96 0.61 -1.83
CA SER A 48 53.41 0.11 -3.10
C SER A 48 53.35 -1.41 -3.11
N GLN A 49 54.44 -2.07 -2.72
CA GLN A 49 54.52 -3.52 -2.63
C GLN A 49 53.59 -4.10 -1.56
N ALA A 50 53.50 -3.48 -0.39
CA ALA A 50 52.68 -3.95 0.73
C ALA A 50 51.17 -3.83 0.44
N LEU A 51 50.75 -2.72 -0.15
CA LEU A 51 49.34 -2.44 -0.49
C LEU A 51 48.93 -2.98 -1.86
N ARG A 52 49.88 -3.47 -2.67
CA ARG A 52 49.68 -3.94 -4.05
C ARG A 52 49.03 -2.88 -4.96
N ILE A 53 49.44 -1.62 -4.78
CA ILE A 53 49.01 -0.48 -5.60
C ILE A 53 50.21 0.17 -6.27
N HIS A 54 50.02 0.80 -7.43
CA HIS A 54 51.11 1.41 -8.18
C HIS A 54 51.82 2.52 -7.39
N GLU A 55 53.15 2.64 -7.51
CA GLU A 55 53.96 3.61 -6.75
C GLU A 55 53.51 5.06 -6.97
N SER A 56 53.10 5.43 -8.20
CA SER A 56 52.53 6.75 -8.47
C SER A 56 51.21 7.02 -7.74
N THR A 57 50.42 5.97 -7.46
CA THR A 57 49.19 6.07 -6.65
C THR A 57 49.54 6.32 -5.19
N VAL A 58 50.56 5.66 -4.66
CA VAL A 58 51.09 5.93 -3.31
C VAL A 58 51.56 7.38 -3.21
N ALA A 59 52.38 7.83 -4.17
CA ALA A 59 52.88 9.21 -4.20
C ALA A 59 51.74 10.23 -4.20
N ARG A 60 50.68 10.00 -4.99
CA ARG A 60 49.47 10.83 -4.99
C ARG A 60 48.75 10.81 -3.65
N HIS A 61 48.57 9.65 -3.03
CA HIS A 61 47.90 9.55 -1.73
C HIS A 61 48.63 10.31 -0.63
N LEU A 62 49.97 10.22 -0.58
CA LEU A 62 50.78 10.96 0.36
C LEU A 62 50.71 12.47 0.09
N SER A 63 50.79 12.88 -1.18
CA SER A 63 50.69 14.29 -1.57
C SER A 63 49.32 14.89 -1.20
N ASP A 64 48.24 14.18 -1.50
CA ASP A 64 46.87 14.58 -1.17
C ASP A 64 46.68 14.75 0.35
N TYR A 65 47.30 13.86 1.14
CA TYR A 65 47.25 13.94 2.60
C TYR A 65 48.06 15.12 3.15
N VAL A 66 49.27 15.35 2.65
CA VAL A 66 50.09 16.50 3.06
C VAL A 66 49.44 17.84 2.71
N LEU A 67 48.76 17.92 1.56
CA LEU A 67 48.12 19.15 1.11
C LEU A 67 46.79 19.44 1.82
N SER A 68 46.01 18.43 2.18
CA SER A 68 44.61 18.61 2.57
C SER A 68 44.04 17.55 3.52
N GLU A 69 44.89 16.70 4.10
CA GLU A 69 44.51 15.56 4.94
C GLU A 69 43.47 14.63 4.27
N LYS A 70 43.49 14.57 2.93
CA LYS A 70 42.47 13.87 2.15
C LYS A 70 42.63 12.36 2.22
N LEU A 71 41.67 11.71 2.90
CA LEU A 71 41.62 10.26 3.08
C LEU A 71 40.50 9.58 2.29
N LYS A 72 39.56 10.34 1.70
CA LYS A 72 38.45 9.79 0.91
C LYS A 72 38.59 10.12 -0.57
N PRO A 73 38.26 9.18 -1.47
CA PRO A 73 38.08 9.52 -2.87
C PRO A 73 36.84 10.42 -3.02
N GLU A 74 36.99 11.57 -3.67
CA GLU A 74 35.85 12.35 -4.16
C GLU A 74 35.44 11.76 -5.49
N ASN A 75 34.52 10.80 -5.45
CA ASN A 75 33.80 10.44 -6.66
C ASN A 75 32.73 11.52 -6.85
N GLY A 76 32.84 12.33 -7.90
CA GLY A 76 31.79 13.26 -8.27
C GLY A 76 30.48 12.49 -8.46
N GLY A 77 29.43 12.86 -7.74
CA GLY A 77 28.11 12.32 -7.97
C GLY A 77 27.66 12.62 -9.41
N SER A 78 26.92 11.70 -10.02
CA SER A 78 26.28 11.98 -11.30
C SER A 78 25.23 13.08 -11.10
N GLN A 79 25.36 14.20 -11.82
CA GLN A 79 24.30 15.20 -11.87
C GLN A 79 23.14 14.68 -12.73
N SER A 80 21.91 15.01 -12.32
CA SER A 80 20.72 14.73 -13.12
C SER A 80 20.84 15.43 -14.49
N LYS A 81 20.33 14.80 -15.56
CA LYS A 81 20.23 15.47 -16.88
C LYS A 81 19.19 16.59 -16.88
N LEU A 82 18.21 16.52 -15.98
CA LEU A 82 17.19 17.54 -15.79
C LEU A 82 17.77 18.69 -14.94
N SER A 83 17.58 19.92 -15.44
CA SER A 83 17.83 21.14 -14.66
C SER A 83 16.87 21.27 -13.47
N ALA A 84 17.14 22.19 -12.55
CA ALA A 84 16.26 22.45 -11.40
C ALA A 84 14.84 22.84 -11.84
N ILE A 85 14.72 23.68 -12.87
CA ILE A 85 13.42 24.14 -13.40
C ILE A 85 12.65 22.97 -14.03
N GLN A 86 13.32 22.17 -14.86
CA GLN A 86 12.68 21.00 -15.48
C GLN A 86 12.31 19.93 -14.44
N THR A 87 13.11 19.80 -13.39
CA THR A 87 12.82 18.90 -12.26
C THR A 87 11.54 19.34 -11.56
N MET A 88 11.39 20.62 -11.22
CA MET A 88 10.16 21.15 -10.62
C MET A 88 8.94 20.92 -11.51
N HIS A 89 9.04 21.23 -12.81
CA HIS A 89 7.95 21.03 -13.76
C HIS A 89 7.55 19.54 -13.88
N LEU A 90 8.53 18.63 -13.90
CA LEU A 90 8.24 17.20 -13.95
C LEU A 90 7.59 16.71 -12.64
N ILE A 91 7.99 17.24 -11.47
CA ILE A 91 7.37 16.90 -10.19
C ILE A 91 5.90 17.33 -10.18
N GLU A 92 5.60 18.56 -10.59
CA GLU A 92 4.24 19.11 -10.63
C GLU A 92 3.34 18.27 -11.56
N HIS A 93 3.82 17.97 -12.77
CA HIS A 93 3.12 17.11 -13.71
C HIS A 93 2.86 15.69 -13.17
N LEU A 94 3.83 15.08 -12.49
CA LEU A 94 3.68 13.74 -11.92
C LEU A 94 2.81 13.72 -10.65
N ALA A 95 2.63 14.86 -9.98
CA ALA A 95 1.70 14.99 -8.87
C ALA A 95 0.24 14.99 -9.36
N GLU A 96 -0.03 15.61 -10.51
CA GLU A 96 -1.36 15.65 -11.12
C GLU A 96 -1.68 14.40 -11.95
N LYS A 97 -0.70 13.92 -12.72
CA LYS A 97 -0.88 12.85 -13.70
C LYS A 97 -0.12 11.59 -13.30
N THR A 98 -0.86 10.52 -13.03
CA THR A 98 -0.28 9.22 -12.67
C THR A 98 0.06 8.41 -13.93
N TYR A 99 1.29 7.87 -13.97
CA TYR A 99 1.72 6.93 -15.00
C TYR A 99 1.85 5.52 -14.41
N SER A 100 1.37 4.52 -15.14
CA SER A 100 1.47 3.12 -14.71
C SER A 100 2.87 2.55 -14.90
N HIS A 101 3.61 3.05 -15.89
CA HIS A 101 4.93 2.53 -16.23
C HIS A 101 5.98 3.64 -16.43
N PRO A 102 7.21 3.48 -15.91
CA PRO A 102 8.26 4.49 -16.03
C PRO A 102 8.65 4.85 -17.48
N HIS A 103 8.45 3.96 -18.45
CA HIS A 103 8.72 4.25 -19.87
C HIS A 103 7.81 5.36 -20.43
N GLN A 104 6.61 5.54 -19.88
CA GLN A 104 5.69 6.60 -20.28
C GLN A 104 6.21 7.97 -19.81
N ILE A 105 6.81 8.01 -18.63
CA ILE A 105 7.47 9.21 -18.09
C ILE A 105 8.72 9.54 -18.92
N VAL A 106 9.48 8.53 -19.34
CA VAL A 106 10.62 8.72 -20.26
C VAL A 106 10.16 9.32 -21.59
N ALA A 107 9.06 8.81 -22.17
CA ALA A 107 8.51 9.36 -23.40
C ALA A 107 8.09 10.83 -23.24
N TYR A 108 7.40 11.16 -22.14
CA TYR A 108 7.01 12.54 -21.81
C TYR A 108 8.23 13.46 -21.67
N VAL A 109 9.27 13.01 -20.95
CA VAL A 109 10.50 13.80 -20.76
C VAL A 109 11.22 14.02 -22.09
N LYS A 110 11.21 13.05 -22.98
CA LYS A 110 11.77 13.19 -24.33
C LYS A 110 10.97 14.18 -25.18
N GLU A 111 9.65 14.14 -25.11
CA GLU A 111 8.77 15.02 -25.86
C GLU A 111 8.84 16.47 -25.40
N ILE A 112 8.78 16.71 -24.09
CA ILE A 112 8.71 18.07 -23.53
C ILE A 112 10.09 18.71 -23.34
N PHE A 113 11.08 17.92 -22.89
CA PHE A 113 12.40 18.45 -22.54
C PHE A 113 13.49 18.07 -23.54
N GLY A 114 13.21 17.20 -24.52
CA GLY A 114 14.20 16.74 -25.49
C GLY A 114 15.31 15.86 -24.88
N LEU A 115 15.09 15.30 -23.68
CA LEU A 115 16.12 14.57 -22.94
C LEU A 115 15.89 13.06 -22.99
N ASP A 116 16.92 12.32 -23.40
CA ASP A 116 16.89 10.86 -23.39
C ASP A 116 17.24 10.31 -22.00
N TYR A 117 16.26 9.64 -21.38
CA TYR A 117 16.43 8.84 -20.16
C TYR A 117 16.28 7.36 -20.45
N THR A 118 17.05 6.52 -19.75
CA THR A 118 16.73 5.10 -19.66
C THR A 118 15.66 4.87 -18.59
N VAL A 119 14.89 3.79 -18.69
CA VAL A 119 13.91 3.39 -17.65
C VAL A 119 14.57 3.28 -16.27
N SER A 120 15.77 2.69 -16.19
CA SER A 120 16.54 2.61 -14.94
C SER A 120 16.95 3.99 -14.42
N GLY A 121 17.39 4.90 -15.30
CA GLY A 121 17.72 6.27 -14.93
C GLY A 121 16.51 7.05 -14.41
N MET A 122 15.35 6.86 -15.05
CA MET A 122 14.10 7.48 -14.62
C MET A 122 13.66 6.96 -13.24
N ASN A 123 13.76 5.65 -12.99
CA ASN A 123 13.48 5.08 -11.67
C ASN A 123 14.38 5.68 -10.58
N LYS A 124 15.68 5.83 -10.84
CA LYS A 124 16.60 6.48 -9.89
C LYS A 124 16.19 7.94 -9.65
N TRP A 125 15.80 8.66 -10.70
CA TRP A 125 15.33 10.04 -10.57
C TRP A 125 14.05 10.14 -9.74
N LEU A 126 13.07 9.26 -9.97
CA LEU A 126 11.82 9.21 -9.22
C LEU A 126 12.08 8.99 -7.72
N HIS A 127 12.90 8.01 -7.38
CA HIS A 127 13.25 7.74 -5.98
C HIS A 127 14.03 8.90 -5.34
N HIS A 128 14.94 9.54 -6.08
CA HIS A 128 15.68 10.70 -5.58
C HIS A 128 14.76 11.89 -5.26
N ASN A 129 13.68 12.06 -6.03
CA ASN A 129 12.70 13.13 -5.84
C ASN A 129 11.48 12.70 -4.98
N GLY A 130 11.62 11.64 -4.18
CA GLY A 130 10.61 11.25 -3.19
C GLY A 130 9.40 10.47 -3.74
N PHE A 131 9.39 10.10 -5.02
CA PHE A 131 8.33 9.25 -5.56
C PHE A 131 8.55 7.79 -5.16
N SER A 132 7.45 7.11 -4.84
CA SER A 132 7.41 5.70 -4.49
C SER A 132 6.38 4.98 -5.34
N TYR A 133 6.72 3.78 -5.82
CA TYR A 133 5.76 2.93 -6.52
C TYR A 133 4.77 2.35 -5.50
N LYS A 134 3.53 2.84 -5.51
CA LYS A 134 2.44 2.39 -4.64
C LYS A 134 1.18 2.22 -5.48
N GLN A 135 0.36 1.24 -5.12
CA GLN A 135 -0.97 1.12 -5.69
C GLN A 135 -1.80 2.33 -5.26
N PRO A 136 -2.33 3.14 -6.19
CA PRO A 136 -3.25 4.22 -5.84
C PRO A 136 -4.43 3.63 -5.08
N LYS A 137 -4.85 4.29 -4.00
CA LYS A 137 -6.07 3.87 -3.30
C LYS A 137 -7.24 4.13 -4.24
N GLY A 138 -7.92 3.07 -4.65
CA GLY A 138 -9.18 3.19 -5.36
C GLY A 138 -10.20 3.81 -4.43
N VAL A 139 -10.59 5.05 -4.70
CA VAL A 139 -11.80 5.64 -4.12
C VAL A 139 -12.93 5.33 -5.11
N PRO A 140 -14.09 4.78 -4.68
CA PRO A 140 -15.20 4.50 -5.57
C PRO A 140 -15.62 5.78 -6.31
N HIS A 141 -15.43 5.83 -7.63
CA HIS A 141 -15.64 7.02 -8.47
C HIS A 141 -17.14 7.42 -8.63
N LYS A 142 -18.09 6.78 -7.93
CA LYS A 142 -19.53 6.96 -8.17
C LYS A 142 -20.39 7.09 -6.90
N PHE A 143 -19.87 7.55 -5.77
CA PHE A 143 -20.77 7.95 -4.67
C PHE A 143 -21.14 9.43 -4.80
N ASP A 144 -22.38 9.74 -4.47
CA ASP A 144 -22.95 11.08 -4.50
C ASP A 144 -23.06 11.56 -3.04
N GLU A 145 -22.18 12.47 -2.64
CA GLU A 145 -22.08 12.95 -1.25
C GLU A 145 -23.39 13.57 -0.77
N ALA A 146 -24.07 14.33 -1.63
CA ALA A 146 -25.35 14.96 -1.28
C ALA A 146 -26.42 13.91 -0.98
N LYS A 147 -26.46 12.81 -1.76
CA LYS A 147 -27.40 11.71 -1.50
C LYS A 147 -27.04 10.89 -0.26
N GLN A 148 -25.76 10.70 0.03
CA GLN A 148 -25.35 10.06 1.28
C GLN A 148 -25.75 10.91 2.48
N GLN A 149 -25.49 12.21 2.42
CA GLN A 149 -25.85 13.13 3.50
C GLN A 149 -27.36 13.17 3.73
N ALA A 150 -28.16 13.27 2.66
CA ALA A 150 -29.62 13.22 2.76
C ALA A 150 -30.13 11.89 3.35
N PHE A 151 -29.50 10.76 2.99
CA PHE A 151 -29.85 9.46 3.59
C PHE A 151 -29.49 9.40 5.08
N ILE A 152 -28.33 9.93 5.48
CA ILE A 152 -27.90 9.97 6.89
C ILE A 152 -28.88 10.79 7.71
N GLU A 153 -29.28 11.96 7.21
CA GLU A 153 -30.28 12.82 7.87
C GLU A 153 -31.62 12.09 8.03
N ALA A 154 -32.14 11.49 6.96
CA ALA A 154 -33.37 10.71 7.00
C ALA A 154 -33.27 9.48 7.95
N TYR A 155 -32.11 8.83 8.01
CA TYR A 155 -31.86 7.72 8.91
C TYR A 155 -31.82 8.14 10.37
N GLU A 156 -31.18 9.26 10.70
CA GLU A 156 -31.15 9.79 12.07
C GLU A 156 -32.55 10.26 12.52
N GLU A 157 -33.33 10.87 11.63
CA GLU A 157 -34.74 11.17 11.89
C GLU A 157 -35.57 9.92 12.15
N LEU A 158 -35.44 8.90 11.29
CA LEU A 158 -36.12 7.62 11.44
C LEU A 158 -35.75 6.96 12.78
N LYS A 159 -34.46 6.96 13.12
CA LYS A 159 -33.95 6.39 14.38
C LYS A 159 -34.46 7.16 15.59
N ALA A 160 -34.61 8.48 15.49
CA ALA A 160 -35.16 9.31 16.56
C ALA A 160 -36.68 9.13 16.72
N SER A 161 -37.41 8.88 15.63
CA SER A 161 -38.87 8.63 15.66
C SER A 161 -39.24 7.19 15.98
N CYS A 162 -38.31 6.25 15.82
CA CYS A 162 -38.53 4.81 15.99
C CYS A 162 -39.04 4.50 17.40
N GLY A 163 -40.28 4.04 17.50
CA GLY A 163 -40.92 3.67 18.75
C GLY A 163 -40.42 2.33 19.31
N LYS A 164 -40.96 1.92 20.47
CA LYS A 164 -40.70 0.59 21.07
C LYS A 164 -41.25 -0.56 20.23
N ASP A 165 -42.31 -0.30 19.47
CA ASP A 165 -43.00 -1.26 18.60
C ASP A 165 -42.52 -1.16 17.13
N GLU A 166 -41.33 -0.59 16.93
CA GLU A 166 -40.69 -0.47 15.63
C GLU A 166 -39.23 -0.94 15.72
N SER A 167 -38.68 -1.45 14.62
CA SER A 167 -37.27 -1.84 14.57
C SER A 167 -36.67 -1.60 13.20
N ILE A 168 -35.41 -1.16 13.22
CA ILE A 168 -34.63 -0.91 12.01
C ILE A 168 -33.66 -2.07 11.80
N VAL A 169 -33.72 -2.67 10.63
CA VAL A 169 -32.94 -3.85 10.25
C VAL A 169 -32.22 -3.58 8.93
N PHE A 170 -30.94 -3.86 8.88
CA PHE A 170 -30.12 -3.75 7.68
C PHE A 170 -30.03 -5.11 6.99
N ILE A 171 -30.36 -5.17 5.71
CA ILE A 171 -30.31 -6.41 4.93
C ILE A 171 -29.29 -6.27 3.82
N ASP A 172 -28.59 -7.37 3.56
CA ASP A 172 -27.70 -7.51 2.42
C ASP A 172 -27.50 -8.97 2.05
N ALA A 173 -27.01 -9.17 0.84
CA ALA A 173 -26.72 -10.44 0.23
C ALA A 173 -25.20 -10.63 0.04
N VAL A 174 -24.68 -11.78 0.46
CA VAL A 174 -23.26 -12.13 0.28
C VAL A 174 -23.09 -13.45 -0.47
N HIS A 175 -22.05 -13.50 -1.31
CA HIS A 175 -21.72 -14.67 -2.13
C HIS A 175 -20.32 -15.23 -1.80
N PRO A 176 -20.14 -15.90 -0.66
CA PRO A 176 -18.86 -16.51 -0.36
C PRO A 176 -18.60 -17.67 -1.33
N THR A 177 -17.37 -17.77 -1.82
CA THR A 177 -16.93 -18.86 -2.70
C THR A 177 -16.05 -19.83 -1.92
N LEU A 178 -16.20 -21.12 -2.23
CA LEU A 178 -15.39 -22.21 -1.65
C LEU A 178 -13.97 -22.29 -2.23
N SER A 179 -13.60 -21.36 -3.11
CA SER A 179 -12.24 -21.25 -3.65
C SER A 179 -11.25 -20.85 -2.56
N THR A 180 -10.19 -21.64 -2.37
CA THR A 180 -9.06 -21.30 -1.50
C THR A 180 -8.45 -19.96 -1.92
N LYS A 181 -8.47 -18.96 -1.04
CA LYS A 181 -7.68 -17.74 -1.21
C LYS A 181 -6.30 -17.99 -0.62
N VAL A 182 -5.27 -18.04 -1.45
CA VAL A 182 -3.89 -18.10 -0.96
C VAL A 182 -3.57 -16.76 -0.30
N SER A 183 -3.39 -16.77 1.01
CA SER A 183 -2.98 -15.63 1.83
C SER A 183 -1.44 -15.48 1.84
N HIS A 184 -0.93 -14.39 2.43
CA HIS A 184 0.51 -14.16 2.51
C HIS A 184 1.12 -15.02 3.63
N GLY A 185 2.25 -15.67 3.36
CA GLY A 185 2.96 -16.50 4.33
C GLY A 185 4.47 -16.29 4.28
N TRP A 186 5.15 -16.58 5.39
CA TRP A 186 6.61 -16.58 5.46
C TRP A 186 7.16 -17.85 4.79
N ILE A 187 7.80 -17.68 3.64
CA ILE A 187 8.41 -18.77 2.85
C ILE A 187 9.92 -18.50 2.76
N ARG A 188 10.75 -19.54 2.87
CA ARG A 188 12.21 -19.40 2.79
C ARG A 188 12.64 -18.84 1.43
N THR A 189 13.56 -17.89 1.44
CA THR A 189 14.13 -17.30 0.23
C THR A 189 14.70 -18.39 -0.70
N GLY A 190 14.25 -18.40 -1.95
CA GLY A 190 14.65 -19.39 -2.96
C GLY A 190 13.86 -20.70 -2.93
N GLN A 191 12.77 -20.80 -2.15
CA GLN A 191 11.87 -21.95 -2.16
C GLN A 191 10.46 -21.53 -2.53
N ASP A 192 9.81 -22.35 -3.37
CA ASP A 192 8.38 -22.24 -3.66
C ASP A 192 7.59 -23.18 -2.74
N LYS A 193 6.48 -22.70 -2.19
CA LYS A 193 5.53 -23.53 -1.44
C LYS A 193 4.23 -23.63 -2.23
N VAL A 194 3.99 -24.80 -2.82
CA VAL A 194 2.73 -25.08 -3.53
C VAL A 194 1.64 -25.32 -2.48
N ILE A 195 0.55 -24.57 -2.60
CA ILE A 195 -0.67 -24.78 -1.81
C ILE A 195 -1.70 -25.40 -2.75
N GLU A 196 -2.18 -26.59 -2.40
CA GLU A 196 -3.25 -27.23 -3.14
C GLU A 196 -4.52 -26.36 -3.04
N THR A 197 -5.02 -25.92 -4.19
CA THR A 197 -6.26 -25.16 -4.27
C THR A 197 -7.36 -26.07 -4.78
N THR A 198 -8.50 -26.08 -4.10
CA THR A 198 -9.67 -26.81 -4.59
C THR A 198 -10.26 -26.01 -5.77
N GLY A 199 -10.30 -26.61 -6.96
CA GLY A 199 -10.87 -25.98 -8.16
C GLY A 199 -12.39 -25.80 -8.13
N ASN A 200 -13.05 -26.17 -7.01
CA ASN A 200 -14.50 -26.05 -6.88
C ASN A 200 -14.89 -24.58 -6.71
N ARG A 201 -15.57 -24.04 -7.72
CA ARG A 201 -16.06 -22.65 -7.76
C ARG A 201 -17.48 -22.52 -7.19
N SER A 202 -17.94 -23.51 -6.43
CA SER A 202 -19.23 -23.42 -5.76
C SER A 202 -19.30 -22.15 -4.91
N ARG A 203 -20.36 -21.38 -5.14
CA ARG A 203 -20.71 -20.17 -4.42
C ARG A 203 -21.93 -20.49 -3.56
N LEU A 204 -21.95 -19.99 -2.34
CA LEU A 204 -23.17 -19.92 -1.56
C LEU A 204 -23.85 -18.59 -1.86
N ASN A 205 -25.16 -18.52 -1.69
CA ASN A 205 -25.88 -17.27 -1.68
C ASN A 205 -26.56 -17.12 -0.34
N ILE A 206 -26.17 -16.10 0.41
CA ILE A 206 -26.60 -15.91 1.77
C ILE A 206 -27.23 -14.53 1.87
N ILE A 207 -28.39 -14.45 2.52
CA ILE A 207 -29.06 -13.19 2.84
C ILE A 207 -29.05 -13.06 4.37
N GLY A 208 -28.65 -11.89 4.85
CA GLY A 208 -28.61 -11.59 6.28
C GLY A 208 -29.42 -10.36 6.64
N ALA A 209 -29.89 -10.32 7.88
CA ALA A 209 -30.62 -9.23 8.51
C ALA A 209 -29.99 -8.88 9.85
N LEU A 210 -29.45 -7.66 9.95
CA LEU A 210 -28.76 -7.15 11.13
C LEU A 210 -29.59 -6.06 11.80
N ASN A 211 -29.98 -6.29 13.05
CA ASN A 211 -30.50 -5.24 13.93
C ASN A 211 -29.34 -4.67 14.76
N LEU A 212 -29.10 -3.36 14.69
CA LEU A 212 -28.00 -2.74 15.43
C LEU A 212 -28.23 -2.72 16.96
N SER A 213 -29.49 -2.76 17.40
CA SER A 213 -29.84 -2.83 18.82
C SER A 213 -29.66 -4.23 19.39
N ASP A 214 -29.64 -5.26 18.54
CA ASP A 214 -29.41 -6.65 18.93
C ASP A 214 -28.60 -7.39 17.83
N ILE A 215 -27.29 -7.15 17.84
CA ILE A 215 -26.36 -7.76 16.90
C ILE A 215 -26.33 -9.29 17.05
N GLY A 216 -26.61 -9.81 18.26
CA GLY A 216 -26.59 -11.24 18.57
C GLY A 216 -27.73 -12.01 17.89
N ALA A 217 -28.87 -11.35 17.66
CA ALA A 217 -30.03 -11.91 16.97
C ALA A 217 -29.98 -11.73 15.44
N THR A 218 -28.78 -11.64 14.85
CA THR A 218 -28.65 -11.55 13.38
C THR A 218 -29.24 -12.80 12.71
N ILE A 219 -30.19 -12.59 11.79
CA ILE A 219 -30.88 -13.67 11.07
C ILE A 219 -30.18 -13.87 9.73
N VAL A 220 -29.85 -15.11 9.40
CA VAL A 220 -29.12 -15.47 8.18
C VAL A 220 -29.74 -16.72 7.56
N HIS A 221 -29.97 -16.69 6.25
CA HIS A 221 -30.46 -17.84 5.48
C HIS A 221 -29.75 -17.96 4.14
N ASP A 222 -29.51 -19.20 3.70
CA ASP A 222 -28.97 -19.52 2.39
C ASP A 222 -30.06 -19.86 1.37
N TYR A 223 -29.76 -19.57 0.10
CA TYR A 223 -30.67 -19.76 -1.03
C TYR A 223 -29.91 -20.27 -2.26
N GLU A 224 -30.63 -20.96 -3.15
CA GLU A 224 -30.06 -21.42 -4.43
C GLU A 224 -29.67 -20.25 -5.36
N SER A 225 -30.42 -19.15 -5.29
CA SER A 225 -30.14 -17.91 -6.03
C SER A 225 -30.67 -16.70 -5.28
N ILE A 226 -30.18 -15.51 -5.64
CA ILE A 226 -30.67 -14.24 -5.10
C ILE A 226 -31.47 -13.54 -6.19
N ASN A 227 -32.77 -13.44 -5.97
CA ASN A 227 -33.74 -12.79 -6.83
C ASN A 227 -34.88 -12.22 -5.98
N SER A 228 -35.92 -11.67 -6.62
CA SER A 228 -37.05 -11.10 -5.88
C SER A 228 -37.80 -12.13 -5.03
N GLU A 229 -37.94 -13.37 -5.50
CA GLU A 229 -38.61 -14.43 -4.74
C GLU A 229 -37.84 -14.85 -3.49
N SER A 230 -36.50 -14.97 -3.59
CA SER A 230 -35.67 -15.29 -2.43
C SER A 230 -35.74 -14.17 -1.39
N ILE A 231 -35.82 -12.90 -1.81
CA ILE A 231 -36.02 -11.76 -0.91
C ILE A 231 -37.38 -11.83 -0.22
N VAL A 232 -38.47 -12.11 -0.93
CA VAL A 232 -39.79 -12.28 -0.32
C VAL A 232 -39.78 -13.43 0.69
N ARG A 233 -39.20 -14.58 0.33
CA ARG A 233 -39.03 -15.71 1.26
C ARG A 233 -38.24 -15.31 2.50
N PHE A 234 -37.18 -14.50 2.32
CA PHE A 234 -36.39 -13.98 3.43
C PHE A 234 -37.20 -13.02 4.31
N PHE A 235 -38.03 -12.14 3.74
CA PHE A 235 -38.93 -11.28 4.52
C PHE A 235 -39.93 -12.08 5.35
N CYS A 236 -40.50 -13.16 4.80
CA CYS A 236 -41.36 -14.07 5.58
C CYS A 236 -40.59 -14.69 6.75
N LYS A 237 -39.36 -15.16 6.51
CA LYS A 237 -38.50 -15.74 7.56
C LYS A 237 -38.12 -14.72 8.62
N LEU A 238 -37.74 -13.52 8.21
CA LEU A 238 -37.46 -12.41 9.12
C LEU A 238 -38.68 -12.10 9.98
N ARG A 239 -39.89 -12.10 9.38
CA ARG A 239 -41.13 -11.83 10.09
C ARG A 239 -41.47 -12.88 11.15
N GLU A 240 -40.99 -14.11 11.06
CA GLU A 240 -41.17 -15.13 12.12
C GLU A 240 -40.51 -14.69 13.45
N SER A 241 -39.53 -13.78 13.41
CA SER A 241 -38.84 -13.26 14.60
C SER A 241 -39.43 -11.97 15.16
N TYR A 242 -40.44 -11.38 14.50
CA TYR A 242 -41.05 -10.11 14.92
C TYR A 242 -42.59 -10.17 14.86
N PRO A 243 -43.32 -9.65 15.85
CA PRO A 243 -44.78 -9.56 15.76
C PRO A 243 -45.26 -8.83 14.50
N LEU A 244 -46.42 -9.20 13.95
CA LEU A 244 -46.98 -8.52 12.77
C LEU A 244 -47.43 -7.08 13.06
N ALA A 245 -47.88 -6.80 14.27
CA ALA A 245 -48.22 -5.44 14.71
C ALA A 245 -46.98 -4.52 14.79
N HIS A 246 -45.78 -5.11 14.90
CA HIS A 246 -44.52 -4.40 14.98
C HIS A 246 -44.04 -3.99 13.60
N LYS A 247 -43.82 -2.69 13.40
CA LYS A 247 -43.38 -2.18 12.10
C LYS A 247 -41.88 -2.42 11.92
N LEU A 248 -41.49 -3.01 10.78
CA LEU A 248 -40.07 -3.19 10.46
C LEU A 248 -39.64 -2.20 9.40
N HIS A 249 -38.62 -1.43 9.70
CA HIS A 249 -37.93 -0.58 8.74
C HIS A 249 -36.72 -1.33 8.23
N ILE A 250 -36.75 -1.74 6.97
CA ILE A 250 -35.65 -2.47 6.36
C ILE A 250 -34.83 -1.51 5.51
N ILE A 251 -33.52 -1.46 5.78
CA ILE A 251 -32.55 -0.72 4.98
C ILE A 251 -31.82 -1.70 4.07
N LEU A 252 -31.81 -1.45 2.77
CA LEU A 252 -31.24 -2.33 1.76
C LEU A 252 -30.65 -1.55 0.58
N ASP A 253 -29.87 -2.22 -0.27
CA ASP A 253 -29.29 -1.61 -1.45
C ASP A 253 -30.33 -1.36 -2.57
N GLY A 254 -29.89 -0.67 -3.62
CA GLY A 254 -30.74 -0.33 -4.76
C GLY A 254 -30.86 -1.42 -5.84
N ALA A 255 -30.51 -2.68 -5.58
CA ALA A 255 -30.50 -3.71 -6.62
C ALA A 255 -31.90 -3.92 -7.24
N GLY A 256 -31.94 -4.23 -8.54
CA GLY A 256 -33.19 -4.31 -9.29
C GLY A 256 -34.21 -5.29 -8.69
N TYR A 257 -33.74 -6.42 -8.15
CA TYR A 257 -34.60 -7.42 -7.52
C TYR A 257 -35.20 -6.97 -6.19
N HIS A 258 -34.60 -6.00 -5.50
CA HIS A 258 -35.15 -5.40 -4.29
C HIS A 258 -36.22 -4.32 -4.57
N ARG A 259 -36.22 -3.78 -5.80
CA ARG A 259 -37.14 -2.73 -6.24
C ARG A 259 -38.32 -3.25 -7.04
N SER A 260 -38.42 -4.56 -7.23
CA SER A 260 -39.53 -5.18 -7.94
C SER A 260 -40.83 -5.00 -7.17
N ASP A 261 -41.94 -4.95 -7.91
CA ASP A 261 -43.26 -4.77 -7.30
C ASP A 261 -43.62 -5.95 -6.40
N LEU A 262 -43.19 -7.17 -6.75
CA LEU A 262 -43.31 -8.35 -5.89
C LEU A 262 -42.72 -8.14 -4.49
N VAL A 263 -41.55 -7.52 -4.37
CA VAL A 263 -40.89 -7.27 -3.08
C VAL A 263 -41.61 -6.15 -2.32
N LYS A 264 -42.07 -5.11 -3.02
CA LYS A 264 -42.82 -4.01 -2.41
C LYS A 264 -44.18 -4.47 -1.87
N ASP A 265 -44.90 -5.27 -2.65
CA ASP A 265 -46.20 -5.82 -2.27
C ASP A 265 -46.07 -6.74 -1.05
N ALA A 266 -45.07 -7.63 -1.07
CA ALA A 266 -44.78 -8.48 0.09
C ALA A 266 -44.39 -7.67 1.32
N ALA A 267 -43.57 -6.62 1.16
CA ALA A 267 -43.20 -5.74 2.26
C ALA A 267 -44.44 -5.06 2.87
N PHE A 268 -45.33 -4.53 2.04
CA PHE A 268 -46.59 -3.93 2.50
C PHE A 268 -47.44 -4.92 3.31
N VAL A 269 -47.68 -6.13 2.78
CA VAL A 269 -48.46 -7.17 3.46
C VAL A 269 -47.84 -7.59 4.80
N LEU A 270 -46.51 -7.58 4.87
CA LEU A 270 -45.76 -7.96 6.06
C LEU A 270 -45.53 -6.80 7.04
N ASN A 271 -46.16 -5.63 6.87
CA ASN A 271 -45.93 -4.43 7.69
C ASN A 271 -44.43 -4.04 7.76
N ILE A 272 -43.80 -4.03 6.58
CA ILE A 272 -42.40 -3.65 6.36
C ILE A 272 -42.37 -2.35 5.55
N GLU A 273 -41.60 -1.39 6.02
CA GLU A 273 -41.23 -0.19 5.27
C GLU A 273 -39.81 -0.32 4.73
N LEU A 274 -39.66 -0.14 3.40
CA LEU A 274 -38.38 -0.30 2.72
C LEU A 274 -37.69 1.06 2.54
N HIS A 275 -36.43 1.11 2.98
CA HIS A 275 -35.54 2.26 2.85
C HIS A 275 -34.35 1.87 1.98
N TYR A 276 -34.12 2.61 0.89
CA TYR A 276 -33.08 2.28 -0.07
C TYR A 276 -31.82 3.12 0.14
N LEU A 277 -30.68 2.46 0.22
CA LEU A 277 -29.39 3.11 0.27
C LEU A 277 -29.10 3.87 -1.04
N PRO A 278 -28.37 5.00 -0.95
CA PRO A 278 -27.87 5.67 -2.13
C PRO A 278 -26.90 4.76 -2.92
N PRO A 279 -26.85 4.87 -4.26
CA PRO A 279 -25.95 4.06 -5.08
C PRO A 279 -24.50 4.11 -4.58
N TYR A 280 -23.80 2.97 -4.65
CA TYR A 280 -22.38 2.85 -4.29
C TYR A 280 -22.04 3.30 -2.85
N SER A 281 -22.96 3.06 -1.89
CA SER A 281 -22.79 3.48 -0.49
C SER A 281 -22.70 2.31 0.51
N PRO A 282 -21.81 1.31 0.31
CA PRO A 282 -21.68 0.17 1.22
C PRO A 282 -21.19 0.59 2.63
N ASN A 283 -20.55 1.76 2.75
CA ASN A 283 -20.14 2.34 4.03
C ASN A 283 -21.32 2.63 4.97
N LEU A 284 -22.53 2.84 4.42
CA LEU A 284 -23.76 3.11 5.15
C LEU A 284 -24.52 1.84 5.53
N ASN A 285 -24.08 0.66 5.07
CA ASN A 285 -24.70 -0.62 5.39
C ASN A 285 -23.85 -1.39 6.42
N PRO A 286 -24.21 -1.42 7.71
CA PRO A 286 -23.38 -2.03 8.76
C PRO A 286 -23.18 -3.53 8.59
N ILE A 287 -24.11 -4.24 7.95
CA ILE A 287 -24.02 -5.69 7.71
C ILE A 287 -22.84 -6.05 6.80
N GLU A 288 -22.36 -5.14 5.95
CA GLU A 288 -21.15 -5.31 5.16
C GLU A 288 -19.91 -5.56 6.05
N ARG A 289 -19.89 -4.96 7.26
CA ARG A 289 -18.84 -5.22 8.25
C ARG A 289 -18.92 -6.63 8.81
N LEU A 290 -20.14 -7.16 9.01
CA LEU A 290 -20.34 -8.54 9.42
C LEU A 290 -19.82 -9.51 8.34
N TRP A 291 -20.13 -9.24 7.07
CA TRP A 291 -19.61 -10.02 5.94
C TRP A 291 -18.10 -9.96 5.83
N LYS A 292 -17.49 -8.80 6.12
CA LYS A 292 -16.03 -8.68 6.18
C LYS A 292 -15.43 -9.60 7.25
N VAL A 293 -15.97 -9.59 8.48
CA VAL A 293 -15.51 -10.47 9.57
C VAL A 293 -15.70 -11.94 9.22
N MET A 294 -16.85 -12.31 8.63
CA MET A 294 -17.11 -13.65 8.15
C MET A 294 -16.04 -14.09 7.14
N ASN A 295 -15.78 -13.28 6.11
CA ASN A 295 -14.77 -13.60 5.09
C ASN A 295 -13.35 -13.73 5.69
N GLU A 296 -12.98 -12.87 6.64
CA GLU A 296 -11.69 -12.96 7.32
C GLU A 296 -11.52 -14.27 8.09
N LYS A 297 -12.54 -14.69 8.86
CA LYS A 297 -12.48 -15.94 9.66
C LYS A 297 -12.64 -17.22 8.85
N SER A 298 -13.37 -17.18 7.74
CA SER A 298 -13.74 -18.38 6.98
C SER A 298 -12.87 -18.63 5.75
N ARG A 299 -12.29 -17.58 5.14
CA ARG A 299 -11.61 -17.68 3.83
C ARG A 299 -10.14 -17.28 3.84
N ASN A 300 -9.69 -16.49 4.82
CA ASN A 300 -8.30 -16.02 4.91
C ASN A 300 -7.48 -16.83 5.92
N ASN A 301 -7.62 -18.16 5.88
CA ASN A 301 -6.73 -19.05 6.66
C ASN A 301 -5.30 -19.05 6.10
#